data_AF-S3HED3-F1
#
_entry.id   AF-S3HED3-F1
#
_cell.length_a   1.000
_cell.length_b   1.000
_cell.length_c   1.000
_cell.angle_alpha   90.00
_cell.angle_beta   90.00
_cell.angle_gamma   90.00
#
_symmetry.space_group_name_H-M   'P 1'
#
loop_
_entity.id
_entity.type
_entity.pdbx_description
1 polymer ?
#
loop_
_entity_poly.entity_id
_entity_poly.type
_entity_poly.pdbx_seq_one_letter_code
_entity_poly.pdbx_strand_id
1 'polypeptide(L)'
;MEYASAEAFLDRDRNVTVECILLDIDLGGGMSGLDLQCKLVASDGPRIPVIFVTALEDKRFKNSAVRAGCIAYLQKPFAGSVLIAAINRALGP
;
A
#
# COMPACT_ATOMS: atom_id res chain seq x y z
N MET A 1 5.31 7.08 -10.09
CA MET A 1 6.00 5.86 -10.56
C MET A 1 5.03 4.71 -10.39
N GLU A 2 5.00 3.79 -11.34
CA GLU A 2 4.17 2.58 -11.29
C GLU A 2 5.09 1.36 -11.35
N TYR A 3 4.73 0.31 -10.63
CA TYR A 3 5.46 -0.95 -10.61
C TYR A 3 4.51 -2.08 -10.97
N ALA A 4 4.95 -2.98 -11.84
CA ALA A 4 4.13 -4.10 -12.31
C ALA A 4 3.89 -5.17 -11.24
N SER A 5 4.71 -5.22 -10.18
CA SER A 5 4.55 -6.15 -9.07
C SER A 5 5.21 -5.64 -7.77
N ALA A 6 4.91 -6.31 -6.66
CA ALA A 6 5.54 -6.01 -5.37
C ALA A 6 7.05 -6.27 -5.37
N GLU A 7 7.50 -7.31 -6.06
CA GLU A 7 8.92 -7.64 -6.24
C GLU A 7 9.65 -6.55 -7.01
N ALA A 8 9.05 -6.04 -8.10
CA ALA A 8 9.63 -4.93 -8.85
C ALA A 8 9.78 -3.66 -7.99
N PHE A 9 8.84 -3.41 -7.08
CA PHE A 9 8.97 -2.31 -6.12
C PHE A 9 10.08 -2.54 -5.08
N LEU A 10 10.32 -3.79 -4.65
CA LEU A 10 11.38 -4.14 -3.71
C LEU A 10 12.78 -4.08 -4.33
N ASP A 11 12.88 -4.34 -5.63
CA ASP A 11 14.13 -4.29 -6.41
C ASP A 11 14.48 -2.87 -6.93
N ARG A 12 13.61 -1.89 -6.68
CA ARG A 12 13.84 -0.51 -7.12
C ARG A 12 15.14 0.08 -6.57
N ASP A 13 15.63 1.12 -7.25
CA ASP A 13 16.70 1.97 -6.71
C ASP A 13 16.24 2.64 -5.40
N ARG A 14 16.92 2.28 -4.29
CA ARG A 14 16.62 2.77 -2.94
C ARG A 14 17.02 4.24 -2.75
N ASN A 15 17.77 4.83 -3.67
CA ASN A 15 18.06 6.27 -3.66
C ASN A 15 16.83 7.11 -4.03
N VAL A 16 15.80 6.49 -4.61
CA VAL A 16 14.53 7.16 -4.89
C VAL A 16 13.64 7.14 -3.64
N THR A 17 13.45 8.30 -3.04
CA THR A 17 12.54 8.48 -1.91
C THR A 17 11.09 8.26 -2.34
N VAL A 18 10.35 7.47 -1.56
CA VAL A 18 8.91 7.23 -1.74
C VAL A 18 8.21 7.69 -0.47
N GLU A 19 7.33 8.67 -0.60
CA GLU A 19 6.65 9.30 0.53
C GLU A 19 5.30 8.66 0.84
N CYS A 20 4.69 7.97 -0.14
CA CYS A 20 3.43 7.25 0.03
C CYS A 20 3.31 6.14 -1.03
N ILE A 21 2.72 5.01 -0.64
CA ILE A 21 2.45 3.89 -1.55
C ILE A 21 0.94 3.70 -1.65
N LEU A 22 0.43 3.71 -2.88
CA LEU A 22 -0.88 3.18 -3.20
C LEU A 22 -0.72 1.72 -3.62
N LEU A 23 -1.30 0.79 -2.88
CA LEU A 23 -1.01 -0.63 -3.01
C LEU A 23 -2.28 -1.45 -3.23
N ASP A 24 -2.36 -2.17 -4.35
CA ASP A 24 -3.38 -3.20 -4.50
C ASP A 24 -3.06 -4.41 -3.62
N ILE A 25 -4.07 -5.00 -2.99
CA ILE A 25 -3.91 -6.25 -2.24
C ILE A 25 -3.74 -7.42 -3.20
N ASP A 26 -4.52 -7.40 -4.29
CA ASP A 26 -4.44 -8.40 -5.34
C ASP A 26 -3.55 -7.87 -6.47
N LEU A 27 -2.34 -8.42 -6.54
CA LEU A 27 -1.36 -8.09 -7.57
C LEU A 27 -1.34 -9.13 -8.71
N GLY A 28 -2.34 -10.04 -8.78
CA GLY A 28 -2.54 -10.94 -9.92
C GLY A 28 -1.52 -12.07 -10.08
N GLY A 29 -0.60 -12.24 -9.13
CA GLY A 29 0.41 -13.30 -9.11
C GLY A 29 1.65 -12.87 -8.32
N GLY A 30 2.31 -13.83 -7.64
CA GLY A 30 3.47 -13.54 -6.79
C GLY A 30 3.08 -13.04 -5.40
N MET A 31 3.81 -12.03 -4.90
CA MET A 31 3.62 -11.46 -3.57
C MET A 31 2.37 -10.56 -3.50
N SER A 32 1.54 -10.76 -2.47
CA SER A 32 0.37 -9.89 -2.25
C SER A 32 0.77 -8.51 -1.72
N GLY A 33 -0.12 -7.52 -1.81
CA GLY A 33 0.12 -6.22 -1.20
C GLY A 33 0.33 -6.28 0.32
N LEU A 34 -0.32 -7.24 1.01
CA LEU A 34 -0.12 -7.43 2.45
C LEU A 34 1.26 -7.99 2.76
N ASP A 35 1.76 -8.93 1.95
CA ASP A 35 3.10 -9.47 2.09
C ASP A 35 4.17 -8.40 1.84
N LEU A 36 3.94 -7.53 0.86
CA LEU A 36 4.80 -6.39 0.60
C LEU A 36 4.88 -5.47 1.82
N GLN A 37 3.74 -5.11 2.41
CA GLN A 37 3.72 -4.28 3.60
C GLN A 37 4.47 -4.93 4.77
N CYS A 38 4.30 -6.24 5.00
CA CYS A 38 5.05 -6.97 6.01
C CYS A 38 6.57 -6.86 5.78
N LYS A 39 7.05 -6.98 4.54
CA LYS A 39 8.47 -6.80 4.20
C LYS A 39 8.96 -5.37 4.41
N LEU A 40 8.15 -4.37 4.07
CA LEU A 40 8.52 -2.97 4.30
C LEU A 40 8.63 -2.66 5.79
N VAL A 41 7.70 -3.17 6.60
CA VAL A 41 7.73 -3.02 8.07
C VAL A 41 8.91 -3.75 8.71
N ALA A 42 9.30 -4.90 8.16
CA ALA A 42 10.45 -5.68 8.63
C ALA A 42 11.81 -5.13 8.13
N SER A 43 11.82 -4.18 7.19
CA SER A 43 13.05 -3.58 6.70
C SER A 43 13.58 -2.51 7.65
N ASP A 44 14.91 -2.34 7.71
CA ASP A 44 15.57 -1.28 8.49
C ASP A 44 15.39 0.13 7.90
N GLY A 45 14.60 0.26 6.82
CA GLY A 45 14.35 1.54 6.15
C GLY A 45 13.31 2.40 6.86
N PRO A 46 13.12 3.64 6.39
CA PRO A 46 12.03 4.50 6.88
C PRO A 46 10.68 3.84 6.61
N ARG A 47 9.75 3.97 7.56
CA ARG A 47 8.39 3.51 7.37
C ARG A 47 7.68 4.38 6.34
N ILE A 48 7.33 3.77 5.22
CA ILE A 48 6.57 4.44 4.16
C ILE A 48 5.08 4.21 4.42
N PRO A 49 4.24 5.26 4.46
CA PRO A 49 2.81 5.10 4.63
C PRO A 49 2.19 4.37 3.43
N VAL A 50 1.31 3.42 3.73
CA VAL A 50 0.62 2.58 2.75
C VAL A 50 -0.87 2.87 2.77
N ILE A 51 -1.44 3.10 1.59
CA ILE A 51 -2.88 3.15 1.33
C ILE A 51 -3.24 1.91 0.54
N PHE A 52 -4.05 1.03 1.13
CA PHE A 52 -4.53 -0.15 0.42
C PHE A 52 -5.70 0.18 -0.46
N VAL A 53 -5.69 -0.45 -1.63
CA VAL A 53 -6.79 -0.48 -2.57
C VAL A 53 -7.09 -1.94 -2.87
N THR A 54 -8.35 -2.33 -3.01
CA THR A 54 -8.66 -3.69 -3.46
C THR A 54 -10.03 -3.78 -4.08
N ALA A 55 -10.22 -4.70 -5.03
CA ALA A 55 -11.54 -5.13 -5.50
C ALA A 55 -12.10 -6.31 -4.67
N LEU A 56 -11.31 -6.90 -3.77
CA LEU A 56 -11.71 -8.07 -3.00
C LEU A 56 -12.65 -7.71 -1.86
N GLU A 57 -13.76 -8.44 -1.76
CA GLU A 57 -14.73 -8.31 -0.66
C GLU A 57 -14.44 -9.33 0.45
N ASP A 58 -13.35 -9.13 1.19
CA ASP A 58 -13.03 -9.96 2.36
C ASP A 58 -12.67 -9.12 3.59
N LYS A 59 -13.46 -9.28 4.65
CA LYS A 59 -13.25 -8.63 5.96
C LYS A 59 -11.91 -9.00 6.59
N ARG A 60 -11.34 -10.15 6.26
CA ARG A 60 -10.03 -10.60 6.75
C ARG A 60 -8.92 -9.68 6.23
N PHE A 61 -8.96 -9.29 4.96
CA PHE A 61 -7.99 -8.36 4.39
C PHE A 61 -8.06 -6.98 5.03
N LYS A 62 -9.28 -6.47 5.25
CA LYS A 62 -9.48 -5.20 5.96
C LYS A 62 -8.87 -5.23 7.36
N ASN A 63 -9.12 -6.28 8.13
CA ASN A 63 -8.55 -6.40 9.48
C ASN A 63 -7.03 -6.52 9.44
N SER A 64 -6.46 -7.24 8.47
CA SER A 64 -5.01 -7.36 8.29
C SER A 64 -4.36 -6.03 7.93
N ALA A 65 -4.93 -5.29 6.98
CA ALA A 65 -4.45 -3.96 6.57
C ALA A 65 -4.45 -2.96 7.74
N VAL A 66 -5.53 -2.95 8.54
CA VAL A 66 -5.63 -2.10 9.73
C VAL A 66 -4.57 -2.46 10.77
N ARG A 67 -4.39 -3.76 11.06
CA ARG A 67 -3.35 -4.22 12.00
C ARG A 67 -1.94 -3.88 11.55
N ALA A 68 -1.71 -3.87 10.25
CA ALA A 68 -0.42 -3.51 9.68
C ALA A 68 -0.18 -1.98 9.65
N GLY A 69 -1.15 -1.17 10.10
CA GLY A 69 -0.99 0.26 10.28
C GLY A 69 -1.12 1.07 8.99
N CYS A 70 -1.94 0.61 8.02
CA CYS A 70 -2.18 1.39 6.81
C CYS A 70 -2.85 2.75 7.13
N ILE A 71 -2.59 3.76 6.31
CA ILE A 71 -3.24 5.08 6.41
C ILE A 71 -4.73 4.96 6.08
N ALA A 72 -5.06 4.17 5.07
CA ALA A 72 -6.42 3.91 4.64
C ALA A 72 -6.51 2.55 3.91
N TYR A 73 -7.73 2.00 3.92
CA TYR A 73 -8.13 0.83 3.15
C TYR A 73 -9.34 1.21 2.30
N LEU A 74 -9.19 1.15 0.98
CA LEU A 74 -10.19 1.59 0.01
C LEU A 74 -10.67 0.40 -0.83
N GLN A 75 -11.95 0.07 -0.73
CA GLN A 75 -12.56 -0.96 -1.55
C GLN A 75 -13.08 -0.34 -2.86
N LYS A 76 -12.72 -0.91 -4.01
CA LYS A 76 -13.21 -0.48 -5.31
C LYS A 76 -14.70 -0.85 -5.47
N PRO A 77 -15.54 0.04 -6.04
CA PRO A 77 -15.23 1.41 -6.44
C PRO A 77 -15.25 2.38 -5.24
N PHE A 78 -14.37 3.39 -5.27
CA PHE A 78 -14.33 4.50 -4.31
C PHE A 78 -14.26 5.84 -5.05
N ALA A 79 -14.71 6.91 -4.40
CA ALA A 79 -14.62 8.25 -4.97
C ALA A 79 -13.17 8.75 -4.96
N GLY A 80 -12.75 9.44 -6.03
CA GLY A 80 -11.42 10.02 -6.12
C GLY A 80 -11.10 10.99 -4.97
N SER A 81 -12.08 11.70 -4.45
CA SER A 81 -11.93 12.58 -3.28
C SER A 81 -11.48 11.83 -2.02
N VAL A 82 -11.93 10.58 -1.83
CA VAL A 82 -11.53 9.74 -0.69
C VAL A 82 -10.06 9.33 -0.82
N LEU A 83 -9.63 9.01 -2.05
CA LEU A 83 -8.22 8.70 -2.32
C LEU A 83 -7.33 9.93 -2.09
N ILE A 84 -7.72 11.10 -2.61
CA ILE A 84 -6.96 12.34 -2.40
C ILE A 84 -6.85 12.68 -0.92
N ALA A 85 -7.94 12.54 -0.15
CA ALA A 85 -7.90 12.76 1.30
C ALA A 85 -6.94 11.80 2.02
N ALA A 86 -6.89 10.53 1.61
CA ALA A 86 -5.96 9.54 2.16
C ALA A 86 -4.50 9.88 1.80
N ILE A 87 -4.22 10.31 0.56
CA ILE A 87 -2.89 10.74 0.13
C ILE A 87 -2.42 11.96 0.94
N ASN A 88 -3.27 12.98 1.08
CA ASN A 88 -2.93 14.17 1.88
C ASN A 88 -2.63 13.80 3.34
N ARG A 89 -3.36 12.83 3.90
CA ARG A 89 -3.07 12.32 5.25
C ARG A 89 -1.74 11.57 5.32
N ALA A 90 -1.33 10.88 4.27
CA ALA A 90 -0.07 10.15 4.21
C ALA A 90 1.14 11.08 4.10
N LEU A 91 1.04 12.15 3.32
CA LEU A 91 2.12 13.13 3.10
C LEU A 91 2.29 14.11 4.27
N GLY A 92 1.27 14.23 5.13
CA GLY A 92 1.25 15.23 6.19
C GLY A 92 0.89 16.63 5.67
N PRO A 93 0.59 17.58 6.58
CA PRO A 93 0.44 18.99 6.24
C PRO A 93 1.77 19.67 5.87
#